data_AF-A0A5D0QZ97-F1
#
_entry.id   AF-A0A5D0QZ97-F1
#
_cell.length_a   1.000
_cell.length_b   1.000
_cell.length_c   1.000
_cell.angle_alpha   90.00
_cell.angle_beta   90.00
_cell.angle_gamma   90.00
#
_symmetry.space_group_name_H-M   'P 1'
#
loop_
_entity.id
_entity.type
_entity.pdbx_description
1 polymer ?
#
loop_
_entity_poly.entity_id
_entity_poly.type
_entity_poly.pdbx_seq_one_letter_code
_entity_poly.pdbx_strand_id
1 'polypeptide(L)'
;MKKLLFVLLLLFAFSINAQDISRFRSMSYDEALGFSQTIANEIRQDWRLYKEDSEGKLIEFWYIPKDADEAILKKVKELGVTTSGIDFFIVNYEVFQEGEDLDMEIEGVKRYRFYDMTLKFLDAFPIWEKYFLNGATIENTRNNKDLDRKLETDEYIWMYKFRPAKSPYWSIHKIY
;
A
#
# COMPACT_ATOMS: atom_id res chain seq x y z
N MET A 1 25.79 -25.37 30.21
CA MET A 1 24.37 -24.97 30.12
C MET A 1 24.15 -23.54 29.59
N LYS A 2 25.02 -22.54 29.88
CA LYS A 2 24.86 -21.15 29.37
C LYS A 2 24.91 -21.00 27.83
N LYS A 3 25.59 -21.91 27.12
CA LYS A 3 25.69 -21.89 25.64
C LYS A 3 24.41 -22.32 24.93
N LEU A 4 23.53 -23.08 25.58
CA LEU A 4 22.25 -23.52 24.99
C LEU A 4 21.23 -22.36 24.96
N LEU A 5 21.31 -21.45 25.94
CA LEU A 5 20.42 -20.29 26.05
C LEU A 5 20.61 -19.31 24.89
N PHE A 6 21.85 -19.13 24.42
CA PHE A 6 22.18 -18.25 23.29
C PHE A 6 21.64 -18.76 21.94
N VAL A 7 21.61 -20.08 21.75
CA VAL A 7 21.06 -20.70 20.54
C VAL A 7 19.53 -20.60 20.52
N LEU A 8 18.87 -20.77 21.68
CA LEU A 8 17.43 -20.54 21.81
C LEU A 8 17.05 -19.07 21.58
N LEU A 9 17.83 -18.11 22.07
CA LEU A 9 17.56 -16.68 21.88
C LEU A 9 17.69 -16.25 20.40
N LEU A 10 18.62 -16.85 19.65
CA LEU A 10 18.77 -16.62 18.22
C LEU A 10 17.60 -17.21 17.40
N LEU A 11 17.03 -18.34 17.83
CA LEU A 11 15.90 -18.96 17.14
C LEU A 11 14.57 -18.20 17.36
N PHE A 12 14.40 -17.53 18.50
CA PHE A 12 13.24 -16.67 18.74
C PHE A 12 13.26 -15.36 17.94
N ALA A 13 14.45 -14.85 17.57
CA ALA A 13 14.57 -13.63 16.77
C ALA A 13 14.05 -13.78 15.32
N PHE A 14 13.95 -15.01 14.80
CA PHE A 14 13.48 -15.27 13.43
C PHE A 14 11.97 -15.53 13.32
N SER A 15 11.21 -15.51 14.42
CA SER A 15 9.85 -16.06 14.44
C SER A 15 8.70 -15.06 14.36
N ILE A 16 8.91 -13.75 14.18
CA ILE A 16 7.80 -12.79 14.26
C ILE A 16 7.89 -11.69 13.21
N ASN A 17 7.57 -12.03 11.98
CA ASN A 17 6.93 -11.11 11.03
C ASN A 17 5.97 -11.95 10.19
N ALA A 18 4.96 -12.53 10.83
CA ALA A 18 3.78 -12.96 10.08
C ALA A 18 3.26 -11.70 9.37
N GLN A 19 3.27 -11.71 8.03
CA GLN A 19 2.77 -10.60 7.25
C GLN A 19 1.27 -10.46 7.50
N ASP A 20 0.93 -9.53 8.38
CA ASP A 20 -0.45 -9.23 8.68
C ASP A 20 -1.02 -8.26 7.65
N ILE A 21 -1.35 -8.80 6.48
CA ILE A 21 -2.08 -8.05 5.45
C ILE A 21 -3.51 -7.72 5.88
N SER A 22 -4.01 -8.30 6.98
CA SER A 22 -5.33 -7.96 7.52
C SER A 22 -5.37 -6.53 8.05
N ARG A 23 -4.22 -5.98 8.47
CA ARG A 23 -4.09 -4.58 8.87
C ARG A 23 -4.58 -3.60 7.80
N PHE A 24 -4.44 -3.97 6.52
CA PHE A 24 -4.83 -3.10 5.41
C PHE A 24 -6.34 -3.07 5.15
N ARG A 25 -7.13 -3.87 5.88
CA ARG A 25 -8.59 -4.00 5.72
C ARG A 25 -9.37 -2.95 6.50
N SER A 26 -8.82 -2.48 7.61
CA SER A 26 -9.46 -1.53 8.53
C SER A 26 -8.37 -0.77 9.29
N MET A 27 -8.10 0.45 8.85
CA MET A 27 -7.15 1.39 9.45
C MET A 27 -7.92 2.62 9.93
N SER A 28 -7.43 3.24 11.00
CA SER A 28 -7.69 4.64 11.28
C SER A 28 -7.07 5.54 10.20
N TYR A 29 -7.47 6.81 10.20
CA TYR A 29 -6.86 7.80 9.31
C TYR A 29 -5.34 7.91 9.50
N ASP A 30 -4.88 7.97 10.76
CA ASP A 30 -3.46 8.10 11.09
C ASP A 30 -2.64 6.89 10.65
N GLU A 31 -3.21 5.68 10.72
CA GLU A 31 -2.57 4.47 10.22
C GLU A 31 -2.47 4.45 8.69
N ALA A 32 -3.52 4.89 7.99
CA ALA A 32 -3.52 4.99 6.53
C ALA A 32 -2.51 6.04 6.04
N LEU A 33 -2.47 7.22 6.68
CA LEU A 33 -1.48 8.25 6.42
C LEU A 33 -0.06 7.77 6.77
N GLY A 34 0.11 7.11 7.92
CA GLY A 34 1.39 6.56 8.33
C GLY A 34 1.93 5.51 7.36
N PHE A 35 1.06 4.66 6.81
CA PHE A 35 1.45 3.68 5.80
C PHE A 35 1.79 4.33 4.46
N SER A 36 1.03 5.34 4.00
CA SER A 36 1.35 6.05 2.76
C SER A 36 2.68 6.82 2.87
N GLN A 37 2.97 7.41 4.03
CA GLN A 37 4.27 8.01 4.33
C GLN A 37 5.39 6.97 4.39
N THR A 38 5.13 5.78 4.92
CA THR A 38 6.09 4.68 4.92
C THR A 38 6.48 4.29 3.49
N ILE A 39 5.51 4.17 2.58
CA ILE A 39 5.76 3.92 1.15
C ILE A 39 6.65 5.04 0.58
N ALA A 40 6.30 6.30 0.84
CA ALA A 40 7.05 7.46 0.37
C ALA A 40 8.51 7.49 0.83
N ASN A 41 8.79 6.98 2.03
CA ASN A 41 10.13 6.94 2.62
C ASN A 41 10.98 5.73 2.15
N GLU A 42 10.36 4.68 1.61
CA GLU A 42 11.05 3.44 1.25
C GLU A 42 11.44 3.35 -0.22
N ILE A 43 10.89 4.21 -1.08
CA ILE A 43 11.19 4.25 -2.50
C ILE A 43 12.37 5.18 -2.79
N ARG A 44 13.02 5.01 -3.95
CA ARG A 44 14.39 5.52 -4.22
C ARG A 44 14.57 7.05 -4.24
N GLN A 45 13.48 7.80 -4.34
CA GLN A 45 13.48 9.25 -4.45
C GLN A 45 12.89 9.85 -3.17
N ASP A 46 13.31 11.05 -2.78
CA ASP A 46 12.68 11.75 -1.66
C ASP A 46 11.32 12.32 -2.09
N TRP A 47 10.27 11.91 -1.40
CA TRP A 47 8.90 12.36 -1.66
C TRP A 47 8.36 13.18 -0.50
N ARG A 48 7.43 14.08 -0.82
CA ARG A 48 6.63 14.80 0.17
C ARG A 48 5.15 14.67 -0.15
N LEU A 49 4.33 14.62 0.89
CA LEU A 49 2.89 14.74 0.74
C LEU A 49 2.58 16.13 0.17
N TYR A 50 1.90 16.15 -0.97
CA TYR A 50 1.50 17.38 -1.67
C TYR A 50 0.08 17.79 -1.28
N LYS A 51 -0.85 16.84 -1.43
CA LYS A 51 -2.25 17.05 -1.06
C LYS A 51 -2.88 15.75 -0.59
N GLU A 52 -3.97 15.91 0.14
CA GLU A 52 -4.97 14.90 0.38
C GLU A 52 -6.21 15.28 -0.41
N ASP A 53 -6.84 14.31 -1.05
CA ASP A 53 -8.11 14.47 -1.74
C ASP A 53 -9.11 13.43 -1.24
N SER A 54 -10.38 13.81 -1.11
CA SER A 54 -11.43 12.90 -0.63
C SER A 54 -12.64 13.04 -1.55
N GLU A 55 -12.90 12.00 -2.33
CA GLU A 55 -14.01 11.94 -3.26
C GLU A 55 -14.86 10.69 -2.98
N GLY A 56 -16.09 10.91 -2.49
CA GLY A 56 -17.02 9.82 -2.19
C GLY A 56 -16.47 8.83 -1.15
N LYS A 57 -16.31 7.56 -1.57
CA LYS A 57 -15.75 6.48 -0.74
C LYS A 57 -14.25 6.28 -0.94
N LEU A 58 -13.55 7.27 -1.49
CA LEU A 58 -12.10 7.21 -1.69
C LEU A 58 -11.42 8.39 -1.01
N ILE A 59 -10.26 8.12 -0.43
CA ILE A 59 -9.28 9.12 -0.01
C ILE A 59 -7.96 8.83 -0.73
N GLU A 60 -7.31 9.89 -1.18
CA GLU A 60 -6.10 9.85 -1.99
C GLU A 60 -5.01 10.67 -1.31
N PHE A 61 -3.85 10.06 -1.08
CA PHE A 61 -2.66 10.78 -0.63
C PHE A 61 -1.70 10.96 -1.80
N TRP A 62 -1.51 12.20 -2.22
CA TRP A 62 -0.71 12.55 -3.39
C TRP A 62 0.71 12.92 -2.98
N TYR A 63 1.69 12.23 -3.56
CA TYR A 63 3.10 12.45 -3.30
C TYR A 63 3.82 12.97 -4.54
N ILE A 64 4.65 13.98 -4.33
CA ILE A 64 5.52 14.57 -5.36
C ILE A 64 6.98 14.56 -4.89
N PRO A 65 7.94 14.70 -5.80
CA PRO A 65 9.34 14.86 -5.47
C PRO A 65 9.52 16.04 -4.51
N LYS A 66 10.37 15.86 -3.51
CA LYS A 66 10.65 16.90 -2.53
C LYS A 66 11.20 18.18 -3.18
N ASP A 67 11.94 18.01 -4.27
CA ASP A 67 12.55 19.05 -5.12
C ASP A 67 11.69 19.46 -6.32
N ALA A 68 10.41 19.05 -6.37
CA ALA A 68 9.50 19.41 -7.45
C ALA A 68 9.37 20.94 -7.61
N ASP A 69 9.56 21.42 -8.84
CA ASP A 69 9.39 22.83 -9.22
C ASP A 69 7.91 23.20 -9.46
N GLU A 70 7.65 24.50 -9.67
CA GLU A 70 6.30 25.00 -9.97
C GLU A 70 5.69 24.40 -11.25
N ALA A 71 6.54 23.99 -12.21
CA ALA A 71 6.08 23.38 -13.45
C ALA A 71 5.50 21.98 -13.20
N ILE A 72 6.13 21.18 -12.33
CA ILE A 72 5.63 19.88 -11.88
C ILE A 72 4.33 20.06 -11.11
N LEU A 73 4.28 21.02 -10.17
CA LEU A 73 3.07 21.31 -9.39
C LEU A 73 1.88 21.69 -10.27
N LYS A 74 2.11 22.54 -11.27
CA LYS A 74 1.10 22.95 -12.24
C LYS A 74 0.57 21.75 -13.04
N LYS A 75 1.47 20.89 -13.53
CA LYS A 75 1.09 19.69 -14.28
C LYS A 75 0.31 18.68 -13.43
N VAL A 76 0.70 18.46 -12.18
CA VAL A 76 -0.04 17.59 -11.23
C VAL A 76 -1.47 18.10 -11.04
N LYS A 77 -1.64 19.43 -10.93
CA LYS A 77 -2.96 20.06 -10.80
C LYS A 77 -3.84 19.94 -12.04
N GLU A 78 -3.25 19.92 -13.23
CA GLU A 78 -3.97 19.91 -14.52
C GLU A 78 -4.32 18.50 -15.01
N LEU A 79 -3.48 17.50 -14.75
CA LEU A 79 -3.54 16.21 -15.46
C LEU A 79 -4.13 15.06 -14.66
N GLY A 80 -4.33 15.19 -13.35
CA GLY A 80 -5.14 14.29 -12.54
C GLY A 80 -4.68 12.82 -12.42
N VAL A 81 -3.69 12.37 -13.20
CA VAL A 81 -3.25 10.97 -13.30
C VAL A 81 -1.77 10.96 -13.70
N THR A 82 -1.04 9.90 -13.32
CA THR A 82 0.32 9.56 -13.79
C THR A 82 0.36 9.51 -15.32
N THR A 83 0.47 10.69 -15.92
CA THR A 83 0.69 10.90 -17.33
C THR A 83 2.20 10.85 -17.55
N SER A 84 2.61 10.21 -18.65
CA SER A 84 4.01 10.01 -18.99
C SER A 84 4.81 11.31 -18.83
N GLY A 85 5.78 11.34 -17.91
CA GLY A 85 6.69 12.48 -17.72
C GLY A 85 6.44 13.36 -16.49
N ILE A 86 5.52 12.99 -15.60
CA ILE A 86 5.40 13.61 -14.27
C ILE A 86 5.62 12.52 -13.23
N ASP A 87 6.69 12.66 -12.46
CA ASP A 87 6.97 11.77 -11.35
C ASP A 87 6.11 12.23 -10.17
N PHE A 88 4.94 11.64 -10.01
CA PHE A 88 4.11 11.68 -8.81
C PHE A 88 3.50 10.29 -8.59
N PHE A 89 3.08 10.00 -7.36
CA PHE A 89 2.31 8.79 -7.09
C PHE A 89 1.19 9.08 -6.11
N ILE A 90 0.18 8.23 -6.13
CA ILE A 90 -0.99 8.32 -5.28
C ILE A 90 -1.12 7.00 -4.52
N VAL A 91 -1.43 7.09 -3.23
CA VAL A 91 -1.86 5.95 -2.42
C VAL A 91 -3.34 6.13 -2.12
N ASN A 92 -4.15 5.20 -2.63
CA ASN A 92 -5.61 5.24 -2.55
C ASN A 92 -6.12 4.33 -1.44
N TYR A 93 -7.07 4.84 -0.67
CA TYR A 93 -7.80 4.06 0.33
C TYR A 93 -9.30 4.18 0.11
N GLU A 94 -10.00 3.06 0.28
CA GLU A 94 -11.44 3.00 0.37
C GLU A 94 -11.89 3.43 1.77
N VAL A 95 -12.87 4.32 1.84
CA VAL A 95 -13.51 4.82 3.06
C VAL A 95 -14.80 4.05 3.30
N PHE A 96 -14.95 3.49 4.50
CA PHE A 96 -16.15 2.76 4.90
C PHE A 96 -16.48 3.02 6.39
N GLN A 97 -17.71 2.68 6.79
CA GLN A 97 -18.16 2.75 8.18
C GLN A 97 -18.14 1.35 8.79
N GLU A 98 -17.26 1.11 9.76
CA GLU A 98 -17.14 -0.16 10.46
C GLU A 98 -18.15 -0.23 11.60
N GLY A 99 -18.94 -1.31 11.63
CA GLY A 99 -19.99 -1.50 12.64
C GLY A 99 -21.26 -0.69 12.41
N GLU A 100 -21.44 -0.09 11.23
CA GLU A 100 -22.68 0.58 10.84
C GLU A 100 -23.82 -0.43 10.69
N ASP A 101 -24.97 -0.12 11.30
CA ASP A 101 -26.23 -0.83 11.10
C ASP A 101 -27.34 0.18 10.83
N LEU A 102 -27.77 0.24 9.56
CA LEU A 102 -28.78 1.20 9.12
C LEU A 102 -30.18 0.85 9.64
N ASP A 103 -30.46 -0.42 9.93
CA ASP A 103 -31.76 -0.87 10.44
C ASP A 103 -31.91 -0.53 11.93
N MET A 104 -30.80 -0.53 12.66
CA MET A 104 -30.73 -0.17 14.08
C MET A 104 -30.34 1.29 14.35
N GLU A 105 -30.16 2.11 13.29
CA GLU A 105 -29.69 3.50 13.39
C GLU A 105 -28.34 3.64 14.13
N ILE A 106 -27.47 2.65 14.03
CA ILE A 106 -26.14 2.65 14.65
C ILE A 106 -25.15 3.30 13.68
N GLU A 107 -24.60 4.44 14.07
CA GLU A 107 -23.51 5.09 13.34
C GLU A 107 -22.21 4.27 13.50
N GLY A 108 -21.63 3.86 12.36
CA GLY A 108 -20.35 3.16 12.35
C GLY A 108 -19.16 4.09 12.59
N VAL A 109 -17.98 3.49 12.76
CA VAL A 109 -16.72 4.23 12.88
C VAL A 109 -16.07 4.33 11.50
N LYS A 110 -15.71 5.54 11.08
CA LYS A 110 -15.02 5.76 9.80
C LYS A 110 -13.67 5.06 9.78
N ARG A 111 -13.47 4.18 8.81
CA ARG A 111 -12.25 3.40 8.59
C ARG A 111 -11.75 3.50 7.16
N TYR A 112 -10.50 3.14 6.99
CA TYR A 112 -9.75 3.25 5.76
C TYR A 112 -9.14 1.91 5.38
N ARG A 113 -9.23 1.55 4.12
CA ARG A 113 -8.74 0.27 3.62
C ARG A 113 -7.86 0.51 2.40
N PHE A 114 -6.68 -0.07 2.39
CA PHE A 114 -5.78 0.10 1.25
C PHE A 114 -6.46 -0.44 -0.02
N TYR A 115 -6.58 0.44 -1.01
CA TYR A 115 -7.27 0.15 -2.27
C TYR A 115 -6.25 -0.11 -3.37
N ASP A 116 -5.44 0.90 -3.72
CA ASP A 116 -4.34 0.72 -4.65
C ASP A 116 -3.24 1.76 -4.56
N MET A 117 -2.15 1.48 -5.27
CA MET A 117 -1.14 2.46 -5.64
C MET A 117 -0.49 2.08 -6.97
N THR A 118 0.09 3.05 -7.67
CA THR A 118 0.86 2.84 -8.89
C THR A 118 2.23 3.51 -8.79
N LEU A 119 3.29 2.75 -9.07
CA LEU A 119 4.69 3.17 -8.93
C LEU A 119 5.53 2.57 -10.08
N LYS A 120 6.76 3.06 -10.29
CA LYS A 120 7.72 2.37 -11.17
C LYS A 120 8.04 0.99 -10.59
N PHE A 121 8.29 -0.02 -11.43
CA PHE A 121 8.53 -1.40 -10.97
C PHE A 121 9.53 -1.52 -9.81
N LEU A 122 10.68 -0.86 -9.92
CA LEU A 122 11.76 -0.92 -8.93
C LEU A 122 11.40 -0.26 -7.60
N ASP A 123 10.37 0.58 -7.57
CA ASP A 123 9.85 1.22 -6.36
C ASP A 123 8.63 0.45 -5.82
N ALA A 124 7.82 -0.14 -6.70
CA ALA A 124 6.65 -0.94 -6.32
C ALA A 124 7.01 -2.32 -5.75
N PHE A 125 8.02 -2.98 -6.34
CA PHE A 125 8.39 -4.37 -5.98
C PHE A 125 8.85 -4.52 -4.53
N PRO A 126 9.72 -3.66 -3.96
CA PRO A 126 10.10 -3.76 -2.55
C PRO A 126 8.90 -3.64 -1.59
N ILE A 127 7.93 -2.78 -1.92
CA ILE A 127 6.71 -2.64 -1.13
C ILE A 127 5.85 -3.91 -1.24
N TRP A 128 5.71 -4.47 -2.45
CA TRP A 128 5.01 -5.74 -2.68
C TRP A 128 5.63 -6.87 -1.86
N GLU A 129 6.94 -7.08 -1.97
CA GLU A 129 7.67 -8.13 -1.26
C GLU A 129 7.52 -7.97 0.26
N LYS A 130 7.75 -6.77 0.77
CA LYS A 130 7.80 -6.50 2.22
C LYS A 130 6.43 -6.58 2.88
N TYR A 131 5.40 -6.01 2.26
CA TYR A 131 4.10 -5.82 2.91
C TYR A 131 3.02 -6.79 2.46
N PHE A 132 3.12 -7.34 1.25
CA PHE A 132 2.05 -8.16 0.68
C PHE A 132 2.47 -9.62 0.47
N LEU A 133 3.70 -9.89 -0.01
CA LEU A 133 4.15 -11.24 -0.32
C LEU A 133 5.64 -11.46 0.01
N ASN A 134 5.93 -11.91 1.23
CA ASN A 134 7.30 -12.13 1.70
C ASN A 134 8.00 -13.17 0.86
N GLY A 135 9.24 -12.90 0.47
CA GLY A 135 10.03 -13.81 -0.36
C GLY A 135 9.58 -13.84 -1.82
N ALA A 136 8.68 -12.95 -2.25
CA ALA A 136 8.47 -12.70 -3.67
C ALA A 136 9.82 -12.36 -4.32
N THR A 137 10.10 -12.95 -5.47
CA THR A 137 11.33 -12.66 -6.21
C THR A 137 11.02 -11.91 -7.49
N ILE A 138 11.94 -11.05 -7.93
CA ILE A 138 11.80 -10.33 -9.21
C ILE A 138 11.55 -11.30 -10.36
N GLU A 139 12.23 -12.45 -10.35
CA GLU A 139 12.12 -13.47 -11.39
C GLU A 139 10.73 -14.13 -11.41
N ASN A 140 10.19 -14.52 -10.25
CA ASN A 140 8.85 -15.08 -10.16
C ASN A 140 7.77 -14.06 -10.51
N THR A 141 7.91 -12.81 -10.08
CA THR A 141 6.98 -11.73 -10.42
C THR A 141 6.98 -11.47 -11.93
N ARG A 142 8.15 -11.41 -12.58
CA ARG A 142 8.23 -11.26 -14.04
C ARG A 142 7.62 -12.43 -14.81
N ASN A 143 7.69 -13.63 -14.23
CA ASN A 143 7.10 -14.85 -14.78
C ASN A 143 5.63 -15.06 -14.35
N ASN A 144 4.98 -14.03 -13.79
CA ASN A 144 3.59 -14.03 -13.35
C ASN A 144 3.21 -15.07 -12.26
N LYS A 145 4.18 -15.55 -11.48
CA LYS A 145 3.93 -16.55 -10.41
C LYS A 145 3.59 -15.92 -9.06
N ASP A 146 4.20 -14.77 -8.77
CA ASP A 146 4.09 -14.07 -7.47
C ASP A 146 3.32 -12.75 -7.60
N LEU A 147 2.20 -12.79 -8.33
CA LEU A 147 1.38 -11.60 -8.59
C LEU A 147 0.22 -11.45 -7.62
N ASP A 148 -0.26 -12.53 -7.02
CA ASP A 148 -1.49 -12.52 -6.24
C ASP A 148 -1.18 -12.88 -4.79
N ARG A 149 -1.73 -12.11 -3.85
CA ARG A 149 -1.73 -12.43 -2.43
C ARG A 149 -3.17 -12.53 -1.96
N LYS A 150 -3.52 -13.70 -1.41
CA LYS A 150 -4.84 -13.96 -0.82
C LYS A 150 -4.75 -14.03 0.70
N LEU A 151 -5.77 -13.48 1.35
CA LEU A 151 -6.13 -13.70 2.74
C LEU A 151 -7.57 -14.20 2.77
N GLU A 152 -7.74 -15.45 3.15
CA GLU A 152 -9.06 -16.04 3.33
C GLU A 152 -9.48 -15.87 4.79
N THR A 153 -10.70 -15.38 4.97
CA THR A 153 -11.41 -15.35 6.24
C THR A 153 -12.73 -16.08 6.09
N ASP A 154 -13.37 -16.45 7.20
CA ASP A 154 -14.64 -17.19 7.18
C ASP A 154 -15.75 -16.46 6.39
N GLU A 155 -15.65 -15.14 6.27
CA GLU A 155 -16.67 -14.31 5.61
C GLU A 155 -16.24 -13.77 4.23
N TYR A 156 -14.94 -13.64 3.97
CA TYR A 156 -14.43 -12.93 2.78
C TYR A 156 -13.08 -13.47 2.29
N ILE A 157 -12.90 -13.47 0.96
CA ILE A 157 -11.59 -13.62 0.32
C ILE A 157 -11.06 -12.23 -0.03
N TRP A 158 -9.93 -11.89 0.57
CA TRP A 158 -9.23 -10.63 0.34
C TRP A 158 -8.05 -10.88 -0.60
N MET A 159 -8.01 -10.20 -1.74
CA MET A 159 -6.93 -10.39 -2.70
C MET A 159 -6.26 -9.07 -3.07
N TYR A 160 -4.94 -9.06 -3.03
CA TYR A 160 -4.12 -8.01 -3.62
C TYR A 160 -3.39 -8.58 -4.83
N LYS A 161 -3.30 -7.76 -5.88
CA LYS A 161 -2.60 -8.11 -7.11
C LYS A 161 -1.53 -7.09 -7.44
N PHE A 162 -0.33 -7.59 -7.69
CA PHE A 162 0.77 -6.84 -8.28
C PHE A 162 0.79 -7.08 -9.78
N ARG A 163 0.61 -6.04 -10.61
CA ARG A 163 0.51 -6.20 -12.07
C ARG A 163 1.08 -5.03 -12.84
N PRO A 164 1.48 -5.23 -14.12
CA PRO A 164 1.82 -4.12 -15.00
C PRO A 164 0.61 -3.19 -15.18
N ALA A 165 0.84 -1.88 -15.14
CA ALA A 165 -0.16 -0.88 -15.49
C ALA A 165 0.12 -0.31 -16.89
N LYS A 166 1.15 0.53 -17.00
CA LYS A 166 1.70 1.05 -18.27
C LYS A 166 3.19 1.19 -18.07
N SER A 167 4.02 0.55 -18.89
CA SER A 167 5.48 0.59 -18.71
C SER A 167 5.99 2.04 -18.55
N PRO A 168 6.85 2.34 -17.54
CA PRO A 168 7.51 1.43 -16.58
C PRO A 168 6.74 1.17 -15.26
N TYR A 169 5.45 1.52 -15.21
CA TYR A 169 4.63 1.50 -14.00
C TYR A 169 3.93 0.17 -13.75
N TRP A 170 3.81 -0.15 -12.47
CA TRP A 170 3.16 -1.32 -11.90
C TRP A 170 2.24 -0.88 -10.77
N SER A 171 1.15 -1.61 -10.59
CA SER A 171 0.18 -1.33 -9.53
C SER A 171 0.10 -2.48 -8.54
N ILE A 172 -0.08 -2.12 -7.27
CA ILE A 172 -0.60 -3.02 -6.24
C ILE A 172 -2.06 -2.61 -6.04
N HIS A 173 -3.00 -3.51 -6.29
CA HIS A 173 -4.42 -3.19 -6.31
C HIS A 173 -5.24 -4.29 -5.62
N LYS A 174 -6.20 -3.89 -4.79
CA LYS A 174 -7.20 -4.76 -4.18
C LYS A 174 -8.15 -5.29 -5.25
N ILE A 175 -8.43 -6.59 -5.24
CA ILE A 175 -9.41 -7.24 -6.13
C ILE A 175 -10.47 -7.93 -5.28
N TYR A 176 -11.71 -7.94 -5.79
CA TYR A 176 -12.88 -8.65 -5.26
C TYR A 176 -13.01 -10.04 -5.88
#